data_AF-A0A350M7U5-F1
#
_entry.id   AF-A0A350M7U5-F1
#
_cell.length_a   1.000
_cell.length_b   1.000
_cell.length_c   1.000
_cell.angle_alpha   90.00
_cell.angle_beta   90.00
_cell.angle_gamma   90.00
#
_symmetry.space_group_name_H-M   'P 1'
#
loop_
_entity.id
_entity.type
_entity.pdbx_description
1 polymer ?
#
loop_
_entity_poly.entity_id
_entity_poly.type
_entity_poly.pdbx_seq_one_letter_code
_entity_poly.pdbx_strand_id
1 'polypeptide(L)' 'MAQIEELQNISNQVRRDVIRMVHAVNSGHPGASLGCADFMVAMYFDILHHDPSNFTMDGKNQDV' A
#
# COMPACT_ATOMS: atom_id res chain seq x y z
N MET A 1 13.97 -7.86 -5.45
CA MET A 1 12.87 -7.59 -6.37
C MET A 1 11.82 -8.68 -6.21
N ALA A 2 10.60 -8.27 -5.88
CA ALA A 2 9.46 -9.16 -5.75
C ALA A 2 9.06 -9.73 -7.12
N GLN A 3 8.38 -10.88 -7.13
CA GLN A 3 7.79 -11.39 -8.37
C GLN A 3 6.53 -10.59 -8.70
N ILE A 4 6.31 -10.30 -9.99
CA ILE A 4 5.15 -9.51 -10.44
C ILE A 4 3.82 -10.14 -9.98
N GLU A 5 3.71 -11.47 -9.97
CA GLU A 5 2.53 -12.18 -9.49
C GLU A 5 2.26 -11.94 -7.99
N GLU A 6 3.32 -11.86 -7.17
CA GLU A 6 3.21 -11.56 -5.74
C GLU A 6 2.67 -10.14 -5.53
N LEU A 7 3.20 -9.15 -6.26
CA LEU A 7 2.72 -7.77 -6.20
C LEU A 7 1.25 -7.65 -6.66
N GLN A 8 0.84 -8.38 -7.69
CA GLN A 8 -0.56 -8.43 -8.13
C GLN A 8 -1.48 -9.02 -7.05
N ASN A 9 -1.04 -10.09 -6.38
CA ASN A 9 -1.78 -10.70 -5.28
C ASN A 9 -1.96 -9.75 -4.09
N ILE A 10 -0.89 -9.03 -3.71
CA ILE A 10 -0.95 -8.02 -2.66
C ILE A 10 -1.88 -6.88 -3.08
N SER A 11 -1.78 -6.39 -4.31
CA SER A 11 -2.64 -5.30 -4.81
C SER A 11 -4.13 -5.68 -4.83
N ASN A 12 -4.44 -6.92 -5.22
CA ASN A 12 -5.81 -7.45 -5.11
C ASN A 12 -6.30 -7.49 -3.66
N GLN A 13 -5.42 -7.83 -2.71
CA GLN A 13 -5.76 -7.81 -1.29
C GLN A 13 -5.99 -6.39 -0.78
N VAL A 14 -5.09 -5.44 -1.09
CA VAL A 14 -5.23 -4.02 -0.73
C VAL A 14 -6.56 -3.45 -1.24
N ARG A 15 -6.95 -3.75 -2.48
CA ARG A 15 -8.25 -3.32 -3.03
C ARG A 15 -9.44 -3.85 -2.24
N ARG A 16 -9.41 -5.12 -1.81
CA ARG A 16 -10.46 -5.70 -0.96
C ARG A 16 -10.52 -5.00 0.40
N ASP A 17 -9.37 -4.71 0.99
CA ASP A 17 -9.30 -4.07 2.30
C ASP A 17 -9.79 -2.63 2.26
N VAL A 18 -9.44 -1.86 1.21
CA VAL A 18 -10.01 -0.52 0.95
C VAL A 18 -11.54 -0.57 0.92
N ILE A 19 -12.13 -1.51 0.18
CA ILE A 19 -13.60 -1.62 0.08
C ILE A 19 -14.20 -1.95 1.45
N ARG A 20 -13.62 -2.91 2.18
CA ARG A 20 -14.10 -3.29 3.52
C ARG A 20 -14.02 -2.12 4.51
N MET A 21 -12.90 -1.39 4.53
CA MET A 21 -12.68 -0.27 5.45
C MET A 21 -13.64 0.89 5.18
N VAL A 22 -13.76 1.32 3.93
CA VAL A 22 -14.68 2.41 3.54
C VAL A 22 -16.13 2.03 3.83
N HIS A 23 -16.51 0.79 3.51
CA HIS A 23 -17.86 0.29 3.79
C HIS A 23 -18.16 0.25 5.29
N ALA A 24 -17.21 -0.22 6.11
CA ALA A 24 -17.39 -0.37 7.56
C ALA A 24 -17.72 0.96 8.27
N VAL A 25 -17.28 2.10 7.73
CA VAL A 25 -17.53 3.43 8.31
C VAL A 25 -18.45 4.32 7.46
N ASN A 26 -19.02 3.77 6.38
CA ASN A 26 -19.87 4.48 5.42
C ASN A 26 -19.28 5.82 4.92
N SER A 27 -17.95 5.90 4.84
CA SER A 27 -17.24 7.14 4.49
C SER A 27 -15.86 6.82 3.92
N GLY A 28 -15.43 7.61 2.92
CA GLY A 28 -14.12 7.49 2.30
C GLY A 28 -14.15 7.60 0.77
N HIS A 29 -12.96 7.50 0.16
CA HIS A 29 -12.76 7.67 -1.28
C HIS A 29 -12.19 6.38 -1.91
N PRO A 30 -13.04 5.37 -2.20
CA PRO A 30 -12.57 4.08 -2.67
C PRO A 30 -12.01 4.16 -4.10
N GLY A 31 -12.59 4.99 -4.98
CA GLY A 31 -12.18 5.05 -6.39
C GLY A 31 -10.70 5.38 -6.60
N ALA A 32 -10.21 6.44 -5.97
CA ALA A 32 -8.79 6.83 -6.05
C ALA A 32 -7.87 5.76 -5.43
N SER A 33 -8.26 5.22 -4.26
CA SER A 33 -7.51 4.17 -3.57
C SER A 33 -7.38 2.89 -4.40
N LEU A 34 -8.45 2.48 -5.08
CA LEU A 34 -8.46 1.31 -5.97
C LEU A 34 -7.60 1.51 -7.21
N GLY A 35 -7.58 2.73 -7.77
CA GLY A 35 -6.76 3.09 -8.93
C GLY A 35 -5.27 3.12 -8.63
N CYS A 36 -4.88 3.54 -7.43
CA CYS A 36 -3.48 3.66 -7.03
C CYS A 36 -2.89 2.40 -6.38
N ALA A 37 -3.67 1.33 -6.19
CA ALA A 37 -3.23 0.15 -5.43
C ALA A 37 -1.94 -0.49 -6.00
N ASP A 38 -1.83 -0.66 -7.32
CA ASP A 38 -0.62 -1.26 -7.92
C ASP A 38 0.62 -0.38 -7.72
N PHE A 39 0.47 0.95 -7.82
CA PHE A 39 1.53 1.91 -7.59
C PHE A 39 2.02 1.87 -6.14
N MET A 40 1.10 1.92 -5.17
CA MET A 40 1.45 1.86 -3.75
C MET A 40 2.06 0.52 -3.38
N VAL A 41 1.56 -0.59 -3.93
CA VAL A 41 2.13 -1.91 -3.68
C VAL A 41 3.54 -2.05 -4.26
N ALA A 42 3.78 -1.59 -5.48
CA ALA A 42 5.14 -1.60 -6.04
C ALA A 42 6.10 -0.74 -5.20
N MET A 43 5.66 0.44 -4.75
CA MET A 43 6.46 1.30 -3.89
C MET A 43 6.83 0.59 -2.58
N TYR A 44 5.85 0.09 -1.83
CA TYR A 44 6.10 -0.45 -0.49
C TYR A 44 6.70 -1.86 -0.49
N PHE A 45 6.40 -2.70 -1.49
CA PHE A 45 6.82 -4.11 -1.47
C PHE A 45 7.97 -4.43 -2.43
N ASP A 46 8.47 -3.45 -3.19
CA ASP A 46 9.58 -3.68 -4.13
C ASP A 46 10.60 -2.54 -4.19
N ILE A 47 10.16 -1.27 -4.19
CA ILE A 47 11.03 -0.12 -4.48
C ILE A 47 11.61 0.52 -3.20
N LEU A 48 10.79 0.76 -2.18
CA LEU A 48 11.18 1.48 -0.96
C LEU A 48 11.99 0.60 -0.01
N HIS A 49 13.11 1.14 0.49
CA HIS A 49 13.91 0.56 1.55
C HIS A 49 13.41 1.05 2.92
N HIS A 50 12.26 0.55 3.34
CA HIS A 50 11.59 1.02 4.56
C HIS A 50 11.66 0.00 5.71
N ASP A 51 11.70 0.50 6.95
CA ASP A 51 11.60 -0.29 8.18
C ASP A 51 10.38 0.18 9.00
N PRO A 52 9.23 -0.53 8.91
CA PRO A 52 8.03 -0.19 9.67
C PRO A 52 8.24 -0.17 11.19
N SER A 53 9.21 -0.94 11.71
CA SER A 53 9.47 -1.05 13.15
C SER A 53 10.20 0.18 13.72
N ASN A 54 10.88 0.95 12.85
CA ASN A 54 11.63 2.14 13.20
C ASN A 54 11.14 3.39 12.46
N PHE A 55 9.85 3.43 12.10
CA PHE A 55 9.27 4.57 11.40
C PHE A 55 9.22 5.83 12.28
N THR A 56 9.60 6.97 11.70
CA THR A 56 9.44 8.28 12.32
C THR A 56 8.71 9.23 11.38
N MET A 57 7.83 10.07 11.93
CA MET A 57 7.04 11.04 11.14
C MET A 57 7.90 12.05 10.36
N ASP A 58 9.13 12.29 10.80
CA ASP A 58 10.10 13.17 10.14
C ASP A 58 10.68 12.56 8.85
N GLY A 59 10.56 11.24 8.64
CA GLY A 59 11.02 10.56 7.42
C GLY A 59 12.54 10.57 7.17
N LYS A 60 13.34 11.14 8.08
CA LYS A 60 14.79 11.28 7.91
C LYS A 60 15.45 9.90 7.86
N ASN A 61 16.11 9.59 6.74
CA ASN A 61 16.82 8.34 6.51
C ASN A 61 15.93 7.08 6.64
N GLN A 62 14.67 7.16 6.20
CA GLN A 62 13.70 6.04 6.26
C GLN A 62 13.54 5.30 4.92
N ASP A 63 14.32 5.68 3.92
CA ASP A 63 14.37 5.09 2.56
C ASP A 63 15.80 5.27 1.99
N VAL A 64 16.79 4.75 2.72
CA VAL A 64 18.23 4.81 2.40
C VAL A 64 18.93 3.49 2.67
#